data_AF-A0A412IHU5-F1
#
_entry.id   AF-A0A412IHU5-F1
#
_cell.length_a   1.000
_cell.length_b   1.000
_cell.length_c   1.000
_cell.angle_alpha   90.00
_cell.angle_beta   90.00
_cell.angle_gamma   90.00
#
_symmetry.space_group_name_H-M   'P 1'
#
loop_
_entity.id
_entity.type
_entity.pdbx_description
1 polymer ?
#
loop_
_entity_poly.entity_id
_entity_poly.type
_entity_poly.pdbx_seq_one_letter_code
_entity_poly.pdbx_strand_id
1 'polypeptide(L)'
;MVNIADKAMCCGCNACGDVCAHDAITFKTDIEGFWYPEVDKSKCTDCRLCEKVCPIINIDTLKKNDLKQSICYVAEHKDIEVVFDSTSGGLFSALADIMYRNKGYVGGAIFNEDFSVRQYISPDKKDLIKLRSSKYLQSNFTGFYKQLRDLLKKEENVLVCGSPCQMAALRSFLRKDYENLIIVDFVCRGTNSPKVWRKYLDTFEERYGSPVVYCKAKSKEYGWRNLTQKVVLANGKAYYEPKDSNNYTKGYLQTGVFCRPSCYECKFKGYPRIADITLADFWGVENVKKTMDKNLGLSLVMVNSQKGASFFEKAKIRINAFQVPFETIEKGNLALTKSLDKPKVNRERFFKDLDNMTFTQIADKYILSTPMSKKFIIKKYIKYLFAVWRGTNHSPKAIYQFFKYNTFNEIIHGNVLIPASHVVIQLEKGGKIIKKGISYIGTKRYRKSKLETRLLIEKGGVLELGPNTNIMYGADIEVFHDARLIYKGEGGSNIGATVICGEKIEIGKGTMMGRNVLIRDNNGDHYINRTGYKNTRPVVIGEKAWLCEGCTIMLGVNIGDGAIVGAKAFVTSNIPPNTMVSGNPSKVVDEDVLWKY
;
A
#
# COMPACT_ATOMS: atom_id res chain seq x y z
N MET A 1 38.55 10.88 -17.43
CA MET A 1 38.13 10.60 -16.04
C MET A 1 36.68 11.03 -15.79
N VAL A 2 35.89 10.25 -15.04
CA VAL A 2 34.50 10.62 -14.71
C VAL A 2 34.43 11.98 -14.00
N ASN A 3 33.58 12.86 -14.51
CA ASN A 3 33.32 14.18 -13.95
C ASN A 3 31.82 14.50 -14.15
N ILE A 4 31.11 14.75 -13.06
CA ILE A 4 29.66 15.01 -13.10
C ILE A 4 29.40 16.51 -12.97
N ALA A 5 29.40 17.20 -14.10
CA ALA A 5 28.98 18.61 -14.16
C ALA A 5 27.45 18.76 -14.14
N ASP A 6 26.74 17.81 -14.78
CA ASP A 6 25.29 17.72 -14.78
C ASP A 6 24.82 16.47 -14.03
N LYS A 7 24.05 16.67 -12.96
CA LYS A 7 23.47 15.60 -12.14
C LYS A 7 22.55 14.66 -12.93
N ALA A 8 21.96 15.10 -14.05
CA ALA A 8 21.17 14.23 -14.93
C ALA A 8 22.02 13.16 -15.61
N MET A 9 23.33 13.39 -15.75
CA MET A 9 24.30 12.47 -16.38
C MET A 9 24.87 11.42 -15.42
N CYS A 10 24.29 11.25 -14.22
CA CYS A 10 24.66 10.19 -13.30
C CYS A 10 23.43 9.49 -12.73
N CYS A 11 23.26 8.19 -13.05
CA CYS A 11 22.19 7.36 -12.50
C CYS A 11 22.47 6.79 -11.10
N GLY A 12 23.67 7.03 -10.56
CA GLY A 12 24.02 6.66 -9.17
C GLY A 12 24.20 5.17 -8.94
N CYS A 13 24.74 4.44 -9.93
CA CYS A 13 24.92 2.97 -9.90
C CYS A 13 26.21 2.49 -9.24
N ASN A 14 27.15 3.36 -8.85
CA ASN A 14 28.45 3.01 -8.26
C ASN A 14 29.46 2.21 -9.13
N ALA A 15 29.13 1.84 -10.37
CA ALA A 15 30.02 1.03 -11.23
C ALA A 15 31.40 1.66 -11.50
N CYS A 16 31.48 2.99 -11.56
CA CYS A 16 32.76 3.70 -11.71
C CYS A 16 33.71 3.48 -10.53
N GLY A 17 33.18 3.37 -9.30
CA GLY A 17 33.97 3.04 -8.11
C GLY A 17 34.42 1.58 -8.15
N ASP A 18 33.50 0.68 -8.48
CA ASP A 18 33.81 -0.76 -8.53
C ASP A 18 34.85 -1.13 -9.61
N VAL A 19 34.93 -0.39 -10.72
CA VAL A 19 35.95 -0.66 -11.75
C VAL A 19 37.30 -0.04 -11.42
N CYS A 20 37.37 0.91 -10.47
CA CYS A 20 38.60 1.58 -10.12
C CYS A 20 39.53 0.62 -9.36
N ALA A 21 40.72 0.38 -9.90
CA ALA A 21 41.75 -0.45 -9.26
C ALA A 21 42.63 0.34 -8.27
N HIS A 22 42.55 1.67 -8.27
CA HIS A 22 43.37 2.56 -7.43
C HIS A 22 42.57 3.21 -6.29
N ASP A 23 41.32 2.78 -6.07
CA ASP A 23 40.38 3.36 -5.09
C ASP A 23 40.33 4.89 -5.16
N ALA A 24 40.44 5.43 -6.38
CA ALA A 24 40.49 6.86 -6.66
C ALA A 24 39.10 7.51 -6.69
N ILE A 25 38.01 6.74 -6.54
CA ILE A 25 36.64 7.24 -6.68
C ILE A 25 35.87 6.97 -5.39
N THR A 26 35.42 8.04 -4.75
CA THR A 26 34.51 8.00 -3.58
C THR A 26 33.13 8.52 -3.99
N PHE A 27 32.14 8.44 -3.10
CA PHE A 27 30.79 8.91 -3.37
C PHE A 27 30.33 9.87 -2.28
N LYS A 28 30.13 11.15 -2.63
CA LYS A 28 29.61 12.16 -1.70
C LYS A 28 28.14 12.41 -1.94
N THR A 29 27.40 12.54 -0.84
CA THR A 29 25.98 12.86 -0.83
C THR A 29 25.78 14.36 -1.01
N ASP A 30 24.85 14.74 -1.87
CA ASP A 30 24.47 16.13 -2.08
C ASP A 30 23.36 16.58 -1.10
N ILE A 31 22.93 17.84 -1.22
CA ILE A 31 21.85 18.41 -0.40
C ILE A 31 20.50 17.67 -0.56
N GLU A 32 20.33 16.89 -1.63
CA GLU A 32 19.11 16.16 -1.92
C GLU A 32 19.16 14.72 -1.37
N GLY A 33 20.27 14.31 -0.76
CA GLY A 33 20.48 12.95 -0.25
C GLY A 33 20.94 11.97 -1.32
N PHE A 34 21.27 12.42 -2.52
CA PHE A 34 21.77 11.59 -3.61
C PHE A 34 23.29 11.58 -3.64
N TRP A 35 23.89 10.42 -3.86
CA TRP A 35 25.35 10.35 -4.02
C TRP A 35 25.81 10.47 -5.47
N TYR A 36 27.00 11.04 -5.63
CA TYR A 36 27.70 11.26 -6.89
C TYR A 36 29.20 10.92 -6.74
N PRO A 37 29.84 10.38 -7.80
CA PRO A 37 31.27 10.05 -7.75
C PRO A 37 32.13 11.32 -7.66
N GLU A 38 33.14 11.26 -6.80
CA GLU A 38 34.21 12.26 -6.71
C GLU A 38 35.56 11.56 -6.88
N VAL A 39 36.39 12.12 -7.75
CA VAL A 39 37.68 11.52 -8.11
C VAL A 39 38.82 12.21 -7.38
N ASP A 40 39.59 11.41 -6.64
CA ASP A 40 40.88 11.80 -6.09
C ASP A 40 41.93 11.81 -7.21
N LYS A 41 42.33 13.02 -7.63
CA LYS A 41 43.30 13.22 -8.71
C LYS A 41 44.70 12.69 -8.36
N SER A 42 45.04 12.55 -7.07
CA SER A 42 46.34 12.02 -6.65
C SER A 42 46.47 10.51 -6.86
N LYS A 43 45.33 9.78 -6.83
CA LYS A 43 45.27 8.33 -7.04
C LYS A 43 44.87 7.94 -8.46
N CYS A 44 44.22 8.83 -9.19
CA CYS A 44 43.69 8.54 -10.53
C CYS A 44 44.81 8.50 -11.58
N THR A 45 44.88 7.40 -12.32
CA THR A 45 45.83 7.20 -13.43
C THR A 45 45.28 7.59 -14.81
N ASP A 46 44.12 8.25 -14.86
CA ASP A 46 43.35 8.57 -16.09
C ASP A 46 43.19 7.39 -17.09
N CYS A 47 43.09 6.15 -16.59
CA CYS A 47 42.86 4.96 -17.42
C CYS A 47 41.48 4.91 -18.15
N ARG A 48 40.59 5.89 -17.84
CA ARG A 48 39.23 6.04 -18.38
C ARG A 48 38.28 4.84 -18.20
N LEU A 49 38.61 3.88 -17.34
CA LEU A 49 37.75 2.72 -17.09
C LEU A 49 36.38 3.11 -16.52
N CYS A 50 36.31 4.16 -15.70
CA CYS A 50 35.08 4.70 -15.13
C CYS A 50 34.08 5.20 -16.19
N GLU A 51 34.56 5.74 -17.32
CA GLU A 51 33.74 6.14 -18.46
C GLU A 51 33.30 4.92 -19.28
N LYS A 52 34.22 3.98 -19.50
CA LYS A 52 33.95 2.73 -20.24
C LYS A 52 32.87 1.85 -19.59
N VAL A 53 32.74 1.90 -18.26
CA VAL A 53 31.67 1.18 -17.54
C VAL A 53 30.43 2.02 -17.27
N CYS A 54 30.44 3.31 -17.62
CA CYS A 54 29.32 4.19 -17.34
C CYS A 54 28.12 3.80 -18.21
N PRO A 55 26.97 3.43 -17.62
CA PRO A 55 25.83 2.96 -18.40
C PRO A 55 25.12 4.09 -19.16
N ILE A 56 25.32 5.35 -18.78
CA ILE A 56 24.74 6.51 -19.48
C ILE A 56 25.55 6.81 -20.75
N ILE A 57 26.88 6.79 -20.66
CA ILE A 57 27.78 7.05 -21.80
C ILE A 57 27.62 5.95 -22.85
N ASN A 58 27.49 4.69 -22.41
CA ASN A 58 27.49 3.52 -23.30
C ASN A 58 26.08 2.98 -23.59
N ILE A 59 25.02 3.76 -23.36
CA ILE A 59 23.64 3.24 -23.40
C ILE A 59 23.25 2.63 -24.75
N ASP A 60 23.70 3.21 -25.86
CA ASP A 60 23.33 2.80 -27.21
C ASP A 60 23.84 1.39 -27.54
N THR A 61 24.99 1.00 -26.97
CA THR A 61 25.55 -0.36 -27.15
C THR A 61 24.99 -1.37 -26.14
N LEU A 62 24.41 -0.89 -25.03
CA LEU A 62 23.87 -1.72 -23.95
C LEU A 62 22.41 -2.09 -24.13
N LYS A 63 21.64 -1.29 -24.88
CA LYS A 63 20.28 -1.66 -25.30
C LYS A 63 20.35 -2.66 -26.44
N LYS A 64 20.52 -3.93 -26.10
CA LYS A 64 20.50 -5.05 -27.04
C LYS A 64 20.04 -6.34 -26.37
N ASN A 65 19.37 -7.18 -27.15
CA ASN A 65 19.11 -8.59 -26.87
C ASN A 65 18.92 -9.32 -28.21
N ASP A 66 18.90 -10.64 -28.16
CA ASP A 66 18.76 -11.55 -29.31
C ASP A 66 17.31 -11.76 -29.78
N LEU A 67 16.30 -11.27 -29.04
CA LEU A 67 14.92 -11.20 -29.52
C LEU A 67 14.61 -9.83 -30.14
N LYS A 68 13.98 -9.86 -31.33
CA LYS A 68 13.51 -8.64 -32.03
C LYS A 68 12.44 -7.87 -31.24
N GLN A 69 11.57 -8.60 -30.53
CA GLN A 69 10.49 -8.05 -29.72
C GLN A 69 10.28 -8.93 -28.49
N SER A 70 9.93 -8.32 -27.36
CA SER A 70 9.70 -9.05 -26.12
C SER A 70 8.44 -9.92 -26.19
N ILE A 71 8.52 -11.15 -25.66
CA ILE A 71 7.37 -12.03 -25.47
C ILE A 71 6.73 -11.69 -24.13
N CYS A 72 5.44 -11.34 -24.13
CA CYS A 72 4.76 -10.77 -22.97
C CYS A 72 3.77 -11.74 -22.33
N TYR A 73 3.85 -11.89 -21.01
CA TYR A 73 2.95 -12.71 -20.21
C TYR A 73 2.36 -11.91 -19.06
N VAL A 74 1.15 -12.27 -18.66
CA VAL A 74 0.56 -11.88 -17.39
C VAL A 74 0.60 -13.08 -16.47
N ALA A 75 1.09 -12.89 -15.24
CA ALA A 75 1.28 -13.99 -14.32
C ALA A 75 1.04 -13.62 -12.85
N GLU A 76 0.65 -14.63 -12.07
CA GLU A 76 0.67 -14.63 -10.61
C GLU A 76 1.31 -15.93 -10.09
N HIS A 77 1.94 -15.87 -8.93
CA HIS A 77 2.44 -17.02 -8.21
C HIS A 77 1.27 -17.89 -7.73
N LYS A 78 1.43 -19.21 -7.76
CA LYS A 78 0.39 -20.17 -7.32
C LYS A 78 0.15 -20.12 -5.81
N ASP A 79 1.20 -19.85 -5.05
CA ASP A 79 1.15 -19.62 -3.61
C ASP A 79 0.63 -18.21 -3.29
N ILE A 80 -0.50 -18.14 -2.60
CA ILE A 80 -1.18 -16.89 -2.24
C ILE A 80 -0.39 -16.06 -1.23
N GLU A 81 0.39 -16.66 -0.35
CA GLU A 81 1.23 -15.94 0.62
C GLU A 81 2.34 -15.19 -0.10
N VAL A 82 2.96 -15.83 -1.10
CA VAL A 82 3.96 -15.19 -1.96
C VAL A 82 3.34 -14.03 -2.73
N VAL A 83 2.12 -14.20 -3.25
CA VAL A 83 1.39 -13.09 -3.88
C VAL A 83 1.16 -11.99 -2.87
N PHE A 84 0.58 -12.26 -1.71
CA PHE A 84 0.24 -11.25 -0.70
C PHE A 84 1.47 -10.50 -0.19
N ASP A 85 2.59 -11.21 -0.03
CA ASP A 85 3.83 -10.64 0.45
C ASP A 85 4.61 -9.85 -0.62
N SER A 86 4.34 -10.11 -1.90
CA SER A 86 4.98 -9.41 -3.01
C SER A 86 4.25 -8.12 -3.40
N THR A 87 4.97 -7.19 -4.04
CA THR A 87 4.38 -5.93 -4.56
C THR A 87 3.30 -6.14 -5.62
N SER A 88 3.36 -7.25 -6.35
CA SER A 88 2.50 -7.59 -7.48
C SER A 88 2.24 -9.10 -7.51
N GLY A 89 2.13 -9.75 -8.66
CA GLY A 89 1.89 -11.20 -8.79
C GLY A 89 2.99 -12.13 -8.24
N GLY A 90 4.08 -11.64 -7.65
CA GLY A 90 5.10 -12.49 -7.00
C GLY A 90 6.12 -13.14 -7.95
N LEU A 91 6.35 -12.54 -9.12
CA LEU A 91 7.17 -13.14 -10.18
C LEU A 91 8.66 -13.17 -9.88
N PHE A 92 9.21 -12.17 -9.18
CA PHE A 92 10.60 -12.23 -8.74
C PHE A 92 10.85 -13.43 -7.83
N SER A 93 9.93 -13.70 -6.89
CA SER A 93 9.98 -14.89 -6.04
C SER A 93 9.94 -16.17 -6.86
N ALA A 94 9.10 -16.26 -7.89
CA ALA A 94 9.04 -17.42 -8.78
C ALA A 94 10.39 -17.70 -9.48
N LEU A 95 11.02 -16.65 -10.00
CA LEU A 95 12.32 -16.75 -10.68
C LEU A 95 13.45 -17.12 -9.70
N ALA A 96 13.46 -16.49 -8.53
CA ALA A 96 14.42 -16.80 -7.46
C ALA A 96 14.32 -18.26 -7.00
N ASP A 97 13.09 -18.78 -6.90
CA ASP A 97 12.82 -20.16 -6.51
C ASP A 97 13.48 -21.19 -7.45
N ILE A 98 13.53 -20.88 -8.76
CA ILE A 98 14.23 -21.70 -9.76
C ILE A 98 15.74 -21.60 -9.57
N MET A 99 16.26 -20.39 -9.34
CA MET A 99 17.69 -20.18 -9.15
C MET A 99 18.22 -20.92 -7.90
N TYR A 100 17.52 -20.81 -6.77
CA TYR A 100 17.89 -21.52 -5.54
C TYR A 100 17.82 -23.04 -5.68
N ARG A 101 16.86 -23.59 -6.44
CA ARG A 101 16.83 -25.04 -6.73
C ARG A 101 18.04 -25.52 -7.51
N ASN A 102 18.58 -24.65 -8.36
CA ASN A 102 19.82 -24.91 -9.08
C ASN A 102 21.07 -24.57 -8.25
N LYS A 103 20.92 -24.43 -6.92
CA LYS A 103 21.98 -24.06 -5.97
C LYS A 103 22.69 -22.74 -6.32
N GLY A 104 22.00 -21.86 -7.04
CA GLY A 104 22.54 -20.56 -7.46
C GLY A 104 22.28 -19.45 -6.46
N TYR A 105 22.81 -18.27 -6.77
CA TYR A 105 22.69 -17.05 -5.99
C TYR A 105 21.60 -16.15 -6.54
N VAL A 106 20.87 -15.47 -5.65
CA VAL A 106 19.87 -14.47 -6.01
C VAL A 106 20.26 -13.13 -5.43
N GLY A 107 20.32 -12.13 -6.31
CA GLY A 107 20.69 -10.76 -6.01
C GLY A 107 19.53 -9.78 -6.18
N GLY A 108 19.50 -8.75 -5.33
CA GLY A 108 18.56 -7.64 -5.41
C GLY A 108 18.72 -6.64 -4.27
N ALA A 109 17.70 -5.84 -4.01
CA ALA A 109 17.75 -4.76 -3.02
C ALA A 109 17.13 -5.15 -1.67
N ILE A 110 17.83 -4.83 -0.58
CA ILE A 110 17.33 -4.95 0.79
C ILE A 110 17.41 -3.61 1.53
N PHE A 111 16.61 -3.45 2.57
CA PHE A 111 16.78 -2.37 3.55
C PHE A 111 17.93 -2.71 4.50
N ASN A 112 18.71 -1.69 4.86
CA ASN A 112 19.56 -1.70 6.03
C ASN A 112 18.73 -1.37 7.28
N GLU A 113 19.35 -1.49 8.46
CA GLU A 113 18.70 -1.18 9.74
C GLU A 113 18.23 0.29 9.83
N ASP A 114 18.94 1.21 9.16
CA ASP A 114 18.60 2.63 9.07
C ASP A 114 17.54 2.96 7.99
N PHE A 115 16.98 1.94 7.32
CA PHE A 115 16.08 2.04 6.16
C PHE A 115 16.70 2.67 4.90
N SER A 116 18.03 2.84 4.83
CA SER A 116 18.72 2.99 3.56
C SER A 116 18.68 1.67 2.78
N VAL A 117 19.00 1.72 1.47
CA VAL A 117 18.89 0.53 0.61
C VAL A 117 20.27 0.18 0.07
N ARG A 118 20.60 -1.12 0.07
CA ARG A 118 21.80 -1.64 -0.59
C ARG A 118 21.47 -2.85 -1.46
N GLN A 119 22.38 -3.17 -2.36
CA GLN A 119 22.35 -4.48 -3.01
C GLN A 119 22.83 -5.57 -2.08
N TYR A 120 22.28 -6.75 -2.31
CA TYR A 120 22.51 -7.95 -1.57
C TYR A 120 22.43 -9.13 -2.51
N ILE A 121 23.26 -10.15 -2.28
CA ILE A 121 23.24 -11.41 -3.00
C ILE A 121 23.45 -12.53 -1.99
N SER A 122 22.64 -13.58 -2.10
CA SER A 122 22.69 -14.73 -1.20
C SER A 122 22.34 -16.02 -1.94
N PRO A 123 22.95 -17.16 -1.57
CA PRO A 123 22.51 -18.48 -1.99
C PRO A 123 21.45 -19.07 -1.05
N ASP A 124 21.16 -18.44 0.10
CA ASP A 124 20.17 -18.94 1.06
C ASP A 124 18.76 -18.49 0.70
N LYS A 125 17.89 -19.46 0.42
CA LYS A 125 16.47 -19.25 0.14
C LYS A 125 15.76 -18.45 1.25
N LYS A 126 16.18 -18.58 2.52
CA LYS A 126 15.59 -17.84 3.64
C LYS A 126 15.70 -16.32 3.47
N ASP A 127 16.71 -15.85 2.74
CA ASP A 127 16.88 -14.42 2.47
C ASP A 127 15.93 -13.86 1.41
N LEU A 128 15.17 -14.71 0.72
CA LEU A 128 14.20 -14.25 -0.28
C LEU A 128 13.19 -13.26 0.31
N ILE A 129 12.79 -13.43 1.57
CA ILE A 129 11.87 -12.49 2.25
C ILE A 129 12.45 -11.07 2.34
N LYS A 130 13.77 -10.93 2.50
CA LYS A 130 14.45 -9.62 2.54
C LYS A 130 14.47 -8.97 1.15
N LEU A 131 14.61 -9.78 0.11
CA LEU A 131 14.67 -9.34 -1.29
C LEU A 131 13.29 -9.02 -1.88
N ARG A 132 12.21 -9.58 -1.33
CA ARG A 132 10.84 -9.31 -1.78
C ARG A 132 10.44 -7.85 -1.63
N SER A 133 9.40 -7.49 -2.38
CA SER A 133 8.82 -6.15 -2.43
C SER A 133 9.73 -5.04 -2.99
N SER A 134 9.11 -3.99 -3.52
CA SER A 134 9.81 -2.83 -4.09
C SER A 134 10.32 -1.89 -3.01
N LYS A 135 11.55 -1.39 -3.19
CA LYS A 135 12.14 -0.30 -2.41
C LYS A 135 12.32 0.89 -3.34
N TYR A 136 11.51 1.94 -3.16
CA TYR A 136 11.43 3.09 -4.09
C TYR A 136 12.55 4.13 -3.86
N LEU A 137 13.79 3.68 -3.64
CA LEU A 137 14.91 4.50 -3.20
C LEU A 137 16.18 4.19 -3.99
N GLN A 138 17.16 5.11 -3.92
CA GLN A 138 18.48 4.82 -4.43
C GLN A 138 19.10 3.70 -3.59
N SER A 139 19.60 2.66 -4.26
CA SER A 139 20.29 1.54 -3.61
C SER A 139 21.80 1.61 -3.82
N ASN A 140 22.57 1.38 -2.76
CA ASN A 140 24.03 1.36 -2.80
C ASN A 140 24.55 0.06 -3.45
N PHE A 141 25.41 0.21 -4.46
CA PHE A 141 26.01 -0.87 -5.25
C PHE A 141 27.51 -1.07 -5.00
N THR A 142 28.12 -0.32 -4.08
CA THR A 142 29.56 -0.41 -3.79
C THR A 142 29.97 -1.86 -3.49
N GLY A 143 30.94 -2.37 -4.25
CA GLY A 143 31.48 -3.72 -4.17
C GLY A 143 30.61 -4.81 -4.82
N PHE A 144 29.34 -4.51 -5.15
CA PHE A 144 28.39 -5.51 -5.61
C PHE A 144 28.75 -6.07 -6.99
N TYR A 145 29.23 -5.22 -7.91
CA TYR A 145 29.59 -5.69 -9.25
C TYR A 145 30.87 -6.53 -9.22
N LYS A 146 31.83 -6.17 -8.36
CA LYS A 146 33.04 -6.99 -8.10
C LYS A 146 32.62 -8.38 -7.61
N GLN A 147 31.78 -8.43 -6.58
CA GLN A 147 31.27 -9.69 -6.02
C GLN A 147 30.57 -10.57 -7.07
N LEU A 148 29.70 -9.97 -7.89
CA LEU A 148 29.02 -10.69 -8.98
C LEU A 148 30.00 -11.28 -9.99
N ARG A 149 30.97 -10.49 -10.46
CA ARG A 149 31.99 -10.97 -11.39
C ARG A 149 32.77 -12.15 -10.80
N ASP A 150 33.09 -12.08 -9.52
CA ASP A 150 33.89 -13.11 -8.86
C ASP A 150 33.09 -14.41 -8.67
N LEU A 151 31.78 -14.34 -8.42
CA LEU A 151 30.88 -15.51 -8.46
C LEU A 151 30.80 -16.11 -9.86
N LEU A 152 30.60 -15.27 -10.87
CA LEU A 152 30.47 -15.72 -12.26
C LEU A 152 31.76 -16.37 -12.79
N LYS A 153 32.93 -15.88 -12.36
CA LYS A 153 34.24 -16.50 -12.65
C LYS A 153 34.42 -17.88 -12.01
N LYS A 154 33.71 -18.16 -10.92
CA LYS A 154 33.65 -19.47 -10.27
C LYS A 154 32.55 -20.37 -10.86
N GLU A 155 31.97 -19.98 -12.00
CA GLU A 155 30.91 -20.69 -12.70
C GLU A 155 29.61 -20.86 -11.89
N GLU A 156 29.43 -20.04 -10.85
CA GLU A 156 28.20 -20.04 -10.05
C GLU A 156 27.02 -19.53 -10.87
N ASN A 157 25.84 -20.14 -10.71
CA ASN A 157 24.61 -19.64 -11.33
C ASN A 157 24.10 -18.43 -10.54
N VAL A 158 23.78 -17.34 -11.22
CA VAL A 158 23.37 -16.09 -10.57
C VAL A 158 22.14 -15.49 -11.25
N LEU A 159 21.15 -15.09 -10.46
CA LEU A 159 20.04 -14.25 -10.89
C LEU A 159 20.13 -12.91 -10.16
N VAL A 160 20.11 -11.79 -10.88
CA VAL A 160 20.13 -10.45 -10.26
C VAL A 160 18.95 -9.63 -10.74
N CYS A 161 18.26 -8.96 -9.81
CA CYS A 161 17.20 -8.01 -10.12
C CYS A 161 17.55 -6.59 -9.67
N GLY A 162 17.45 -5.63 -10.59
CA GLY A 162 17.64 -4.22 -10.27
C GLY A 162 16.93 -3.29 -11.23
N SER A 163 17.08 -1.98 -11.05
CA SER A 163 16.51 -1.02 -12.00
C SER A 163 17.25 -1.09 -13.35
N PRO A 164 16.62 -0.66 -14.46
CA PRO A 164 17.22 -0.77 -15.80
C PRO A 164 18.61 -0.11 -15.91
N CYS A 165 18.84 1.01 -15.22
CA CYS A 165 20.14 1.69 -15.20
C CYS A 165 21.22 0.91 -14.46
N GLN A 166 20.85 0.20 -13.39
CA GLN A 166 21.75 -0.65 -12.60
C GLN A 166 22.10 -1.93 -13.34
N MET A 167 21.15 -2.52 -14.08
CA MET A 167 21.39 -3.70 -14.90
C MET A 167 22.21 -3.38 -16.16
N ALA A 168 22.02 -2.19 -16.74
CA ALA A 168 22.92 -1.68 -17.78
C ALA A 168 24.35 -1.49 -17.26
N ALA A 169 24.51 -0.98 -16.03
CA ALA A 169 25.81 -0.86 -15.39
C ALA A 169 26.46 -2.23 -15.15
N LEU A 170 25.68 -3.24 -14.74
CA LEU A 170 26.16 -4.62 -14.59
C LEU A 170 26.73 -5.16 -15.91
N ARG A 171 25.95 -5.09 -17.01
CA ARG A 171 26.42 -5.54 -18.34
C ARG A 171 27.69 -4.80 -18.76
N SER A 172 27.72 -3.48 -18.62
CA SER A 172 28.87 -2.65 -18.98
C SER A 172 30.12 -2.98 -18.14
N PHE A 173 29.94 -3.22 -16.84
CA PHE A 173 31.02 -3.61 -15.94
C PHE A 173 31.61 -4.98 -16.29
N LEU A 174 30.76 -5.96 -16.63
CA LEU A 174 31.17 -7.32 -16.95
C LEU A 174 31.89 -7.45 -18.30
N ARG A 175 31.62 -6.55 -19.26
CA ARG A 175 32.22 -6.45 -20.60
C ARG A 175 32.05 -7.66 -21.53
N LYS A 176 31.41 -8.72 -21.06
CA LYS A 176 30.99 -9.87 -21.83
C LYS A 176 29.69 -10.42 -21.27
N ASP A 177 28.98 -11.18 -22.07
CA ASP A 177 27.82 -11.93 -21.62
C ASP A 177 28.26 -13.22 -20.90
N TYR A 178 27.45 -13.66 -19.95
CA TYR A 178 27.66 -14.86 -19.15
C TYR A 178 26.43 -15.75 -19.25
N GLU A 179 26.61 -17.03 -19.56
CA GLU A 179 25.52 -18.02 -19.66
C GLU A 179 24.92 -18.33 -18.29
N ASN A 180 25.75 -18.35 -17.24
CA ASN A 180 25.36 -18.56 -15.85
C ASN A 180 24.79 -17.31 -15.15
N LEU A 181 24.46 -16.25 -15.89
CA LEU A 181 23.83 -15.02 -15.35
C LEU A 181 22.46 -14.79 -15.97
N ILE A 182 21.43 -14.64 -15.13
CA ILE A 182 20.11 -14.14 -15.52
C ILE A 182 19.93 -12.72 -15.00
N ILE A 183 19.81 -11.76 -15.92
CA ILE A 183 19.58 -10.35 -15.59
C ILE A 183 18.08 -10.09 -15.62
N VAL A 184 17.54 -9.66 -14.48
CA VAL A 184 16.15 -9.24 -14.33
C VAL A 184 16.11 -7.75 -14.08
N ASP A 185 15.23 -7.01 -14.75
CA ASP A 185 14.90 -5.65 -14.38
C ASP A 185 13.40 -5.48 -14.14
N PHE A 186 12.99 -4.27 -13.81
CA PHE A 186 11.59 -3.92 -13.66
C PHE A 186 11.28 -2.58 -14.30
N VAL A 187 10.00 -2.35 -14.59
CA VAL A 187 9.50 -1.06 -15.06
C VAL A 187 9.64 -0.03 -13.95
N CYS A 188 10.75 0.71 -14.00
CA CYS A 188 11.09 1.72 -13.02
C CYS A 188 10.53 3.07 -13.45
N ARG A 189 9.66 3.68 -12.63
CA ARG A 189 9.20 5.06 -12.86
C ARG A 189 10.31 6.08 -12.55
N GLY A 190 10.93 5.98 -11.39
CA GLY A 190 12.07 6.81 -10.97
C GLY A 190 12.52 6.46 -9.55
N THR A 191 13.66 7.01 -9.16
CA THR A 191 14.30 6.75 -7.86
C THR A 191 14.11 7.93 -6.93
N ASN A 192 13.56 7.73 -5.73
CA ASN A 192 13.36 8.84 -4.77
C ASN A 192 14.60 9.14 -3.94
N SER A 193 14.65 10.38 -3.44
CA SER A 193 15.64 10.90 -2.51
C SER A 193 15.68 10.11 -1.19
N PRO A 194 16.86 9.58 -0.81
CA PRO A 194 17.09 9.04 0.54
C PRO A 194 16.81 10.04 1.67
N LYS A 195 17.13 11.33 1.48
CA LYS A 195 16.89 12.39 2.46
C LYS A 195 15.39 12.60 2.73
N VAL A 196 14.58 12.69 1.68
CA VAL A 196 13.12 12.84 1.81
C VAL A 196 12.51 11.60 2.46
N TRP A 197 13.02 10.42 2.13
CA TRP A 197 12.56 9.17 2.74
C TRP A 197 12.81 9.13 4.25
N ARG A 198 14.02 9.48 4.69
CA ARG A 198 14.34 9.57 6.12
C ARG A 198 13.40 10.54 6.84
N LYS A 199 13.27 11.76 6.33
CA LYS A 199 12.36 12.79 6.86
C LYS A 199 10.90 12.31 6.90
N TYR A 200 10.45 11.50 5.94
CA TYR A 200 9.11 10.89 5.98
C TYR A 200 8.97 9.87 7.11
N LEU A 201 9.97 8.99 7.31
CA LEU A 201 9.94 8.01 8.40
C LEU A 201 9.96 8.68 9.78
N ASP A 202 10.72 9.78 9.93
CA ASP A 202 10.78 10.56 11.18
C ASP A 202 9.38 11.03 11.64
N THR A 203 8.46 11.29 10.70
CA THR A 203 7.09 11.72 11.04
C THR A 203 6.28 10.70 11.84
N PHE A 204 6.64 9.41 11.80
CA PHE A 204 5.94 8.40 12.58
C PHE A 204 6.32 8.49 14.06
N GLU A 205 7.59 8.74 14.34
CA GLU A 205 8.06 8.96 15.70
C GLU A 205 7.50 10.27 16.25
N GLU A 206 7.49 11.35 15.45
CA GLU A 206 6.84 12.62 15.81
C GLU A 206 5.34 12.45 16.13
N ARG A 207 4.60 11.68 15.31
CA ARG A 207 3.15 11.50 15.45
C ARG A 207 2.75 10.51 16.54
N TYR A 208 3.57 9.50 16.81
CA TYR A 208 3.18 8.33 17.60
C TYR A 208 4.15 7.98 18.73
N GLY A 209 5.24 8.72 18.90
CA GLY A 209 6.20 8.55 20.01
C GLY A 209 6.96 7.22 19.99
N SER A 210 7.07 6.56 18.84
CA SER A 210 7.79 5.28 18.69
C SER A 210 8.48 5.21 17.34
N PRO A 211 9.74 4.72 17.27
CA PRO A 211 10.48 4.63 16.03
C PRO A 211 9.94 3.53 15.11
N VAL A 212 10.19 3.69 13.81
CA VAL A 212 9.85 2.70 12.77
C VAL A 212 10.80 1.52 12.85
N VAL A 213 10.27 0.29 12.83
CA VAL A 213 11.06 -0.96 12.79
C VAL A 213 10.79 -1.78 11.52
N TYR A 214 9.72 -1.49 10.79
CA TYR A 214 9.42 -2.15 9.53
C TYR A 214 8.63 -1.22 8.61
N CYS A 215 8.89 -1.31 7.31
CA CYS A 215 8.10 -0.63 6.30
C CYS A 215 7.92 -1.50 5.05
N LYS A 216 6.76 -1.38 4.41
CA LYS A 216 6.45 -2.08 3.16
C LYS A 216 5.57 -1.25 2.26
N ALA A 217 6.06 -0.98 1.06
CA ALA A 217 5.29 -0.33 0.02
C ALA A 217 4.29 -1.30 -0.63
N LYS A 218 3.12 -0.79 -1.01
CA LYS A 218 2.01 -1.55 -1.62
C LYS A 218 1.59 -2.78 -0.81
N SER A 219 1.43 -2.64 0.50
CA SER A 219 0.73 -3.64 1.31
C SER A 219 -0.67 -3.88 0.75
N LYS A 220 -1.04 -5.16 0.64
CA LYS A 220 -2.29 -5.62 0.04
C LYS A 220 -3.43 -5.80 1.04
N GLU A 221 -3.19 -5.49 2.31
CA GLU A 221 -4.21 -5.55 3.37
C GLU A 221 -5.41 -4.63 3.10
N TYR A 222 -5.19 -3.49 2.45
CA TYR A 222 -6.27 -2.62 1.94
C TYR A 222 -6.54 -2.83 0.45
N GLY A 223 -6.02 -3.90 -0.14
CA GLY A 223 -6.07 -4.14 -1.57
C GLY A 223 -5.00 -3.41 -2.37
N TRP A 224 -4.58 -4.05 -3.45
CA TRP A 224 -3.42 -3.67 -4.23
C TRP A 224 -3.55 -2.27 -4.87
N ARG A 225 -4.75 -1.89 -5.35
CA ARG A 225 -5.00 -0.58 -5.98
C ARG A 225 -4.87 0.64 -5.04
N ASN A 226 -4.89 0.40 -3.73
CA ASN A 226 -4.70 1.46 -2.74
C ASN A 226 -3.23 1.86 -2.57
N LEU A 227 -2.30 1.04 -3.06
CA LEU A 227 -0.85 1.26 -3.00
C LEU A 227 -0.39 1.64 -1.59
N THR A 228 -0.96 0.97 -0.58
CA THR A 228 -0.81 1.31 0.83
C THR A 228 0.63 1.15 1.30
N GLN A 229 1.16 2.16 1.96
CA GLN A 229 2.39 2.04 2.72
C GLN A 229 2.05 1.47 4.11
N LYS A 230 2.62 0.30 4.44
CA LYS A 230 2.59 -0.26 5.80
C LYS A 230 3.84 0.20 6.54
N VAL A 231 3.67 0.59 7.79
CA VAL A 231 4.74 0.92 8.73
C VAL A 231 4.42 0.23 10.06
N VAL A 232 5.40 -0.42 10.68
CA VAL A 232 5.27 -0.97 12.04
C VAL A 232 6.27 -0.27 12.94
N LEU A 233 5.82 0.14 14.11
CA LEU A 233 6.64 0.84 15.11
C LEU A 233 7.15 -0.15 16.16
N ALA A 234 8.21 0.25 16.88
CA ALA A 234 8.81 -0.57 17.94
C ALA A 234 7.81 -0.98 19.05
N ASN A 235 6.77 -0.17 19.28
CA ASN A 235 5.68 -0.51 20.20
C ASN A 235 4.69 -1.58 19.68
N GLY A 236 4.96 -2.20 18.53
CA GLY A 236 4.15 -3.25 17.91
C GLY A 236 2.97 -2.75 17.07
N LYS A 237 2.65 -1.43 17.10
CA LYS A 237 1.52 -0.90 16.33
C LYS A 237 1.85 -0.79 14.84
N ALA A 238 0.90 -1.21 14.01
CA ALA A 238 0.98 -1.12 12.56
C ALA A 238 0.09 0.01 12.02
N TYR A 239 0.65 0.82 11.12
CA TYR A 239 -0.01 1.93 10.44
C TYR A 239 -0.07 1.68 8.94
N TYR A 240 -1.20 2.06 8.35
CA TYR A 240 -1.50 1.84 6.94
C TYR A 240 -1.89 3.18 6.30
N GLU A 241 -1.03 3.69 5.43
CA GLU A 241 -1.27 4.94 4.70
C GLU A 241 -1.53 4.65 3.21
N PRO A 242 -2.80 4.55 2.76
CA PRO A 242 -3.17 4.49 1.35
C PRO A 242 -2.60 5.65 0.53
N LYS A 243 -2.46 5.49 -0.79
CA LYS A 243 -1.93 6.53 -1.70
C LYS A 243 -2.62 7.91 -1.57
N ASP A 244 -3.91 7.91 -1.20
CA ASP A 244 -4.73 9.11 -1.11
C ASP A 244 -4.58 9.83 0.25
N SER A 245 -3.97 9.20 1.25
CA SER A 245 -3.60 9.83 2.53
C SER A 245 -2.08 9.95 2.71
N ASN A 246 -1.29 9.11 2.04
CA ASN A 246 0.17 9.09 2.15
C ASN A 246 0.82 10.25 1.38
N ASN A 247 1.35 11.23 2.11
CA ASN A 247 1.96 12.42 1.52
C ASN A 247 3.28 12.13 0.77
N TYR A 248 4.06 11.12 1.18
CA TYR A 248 5.24 10.68 0.42
C TYR A 248 4.85 10.11 -0.95
N THR A 249 3.83 9.26 -0.99
CA THR A 249 3.33 8.69 -2.25
C THR A 249 2.72 9.77 -3.14
N LYS A 250 1.96 10.72 -2.58
CA LYS A 250 1.44 11.88 -3.33
C LYS A 250 2.57 12.73 -3.90
N GLY A 251 3.56 13.09 -3.09
CA GLY A 251 4.72 13.86 -3.58
C GLY A 251 5.42 13.16 -4.74
N TYR A 252 5.64 11.84 -4.60
CA TYR A 252 6.28 11.04 -5.64
C TYR A 252 5.46 11.03 -6.94
N LEU A 253 4.15 10.76 -6.85
CA LEU A 253 3.28 10.58 -8.02
C LEU A 253 2.83 11.90 -8.66
N GLN A 254 2.60 12.94 -7.86
CA GLN A 254 1.91 14.16 -8.30
C GLN A 254 2.86 15.30 -8.61
N THR A 255 3.92 15.50 -7.80
CA THR A 255 4.87 16.63 -7.97
C THR A 255 6.14 16.21 -8.69
N GLY A 256 6.58 14.96 -8.48
CA GLY A 256 7.84 14.44 -9.02
C GLY A 256 9.08 15.11 -8.43
N VAL A 257 8.95 15.97 -7.41
CA VAL A 257 10.00 16.93 -6.99
C VAL A 257 11.25 16.30 -6.40
N PHE A 258 11.16 15.10 -5.83
CA PHE A 258 12.27 14.45 -5.12
C PHE A 258 12.75 13.15 -5.79
N CYS A 259 12.43 12.97 -7.08
CA CYS A 259 13.05 11.94 -7.89
C CYS A 259 14.47 12.34 -8.28
N ARG A 260 15.37 11.38 -8.51
CA ARG A 260 16.75 11.65 -8.95
C ARG A 260 16.75 12.44 -10.27
N PRO A 261 17.61 13.45 -10.45
CA PRO A 261 17.63 14.27 -11.67
C PRO A 261 17.70 13.47 -12.99
N SER A 262 18.51 12.41 -13.01
CA SER A 262 18.64 11.51 -14.17
C SER A 262 17.33 10.80 -14.55
N CYS A 263 16.31 10.78 -13.68
CA CYS A 263 15.02 10.13 -13.97
C CYS A 263 14.09 11.00 -14.83
N TYR A 264 14.29 12.33 -14.88
CA TYR A 264 13.54 13.23 -15.75
C TYR A 264 13.93 13.07 -17.23
N GLU A 265 15.16 12.63 -17.47
CA GLU A 265 15.73 12.39 -18.81
C GLU A 265 16.31 10.98 -18.92
N CYS A 266 15.58 10.00 -18.38
CA CYS A 266 16.08 8.64 -18.23
C CYS A 266 16.43 7.99 -19.57
N LYS A 267 17.71 7.70 -19.77
CA LYS A 267 18.23 7.06 -21.00
C LYS A 267 17.86 5.57 -21.12
N PHE A 268 17.33 4.96 -20.06
CA PHE A 268 17.04 3.52 -19.97
C PHE A 268 15.58 3.14 -20.27
N LYS A 269 14.79 4.11 -20.77
CA LYS A 269 13.43 3.90 -21.27
C LYS A 269 13.46 3.34 -22.69
N GLY A 270 12.34 2.76 -23.12
CA GLY A 270 12.14 2.21 -24.45
C GLY A 270 12.71 0.80 -24.62
N TYR A 271 12.93 0.46 -25.89
CA TYR A 271 13.36 -0.84 -26.38
C TYR A 271 14.60 -0.68 -27.28
N PRO A 272 15.35 -1.77 -27.53
CA PRO A 272 15.25 -3.06 -26.84
C PRO A 272 15.58 -2.93 -25.35
N ARG A 273 15.07 -3.86 -24.53
CA ARG A 273 15.35 -3.89 -23.10
C ARG A 273 16.79 -4.36 -22.86
N ILE A 274 17.35 -4.07 -21.68
CA ILE A 274 18.71 -4.47 -21.29
C ILE A 274 18.70 -5.84 -20.59
N ALA A 275 17.72 -6.09 -19.73
CA ALA A 275 17.60 -7.34 -18.98
C ALA A 275 17.11 -8.51 -19.85
N ASP A 276 17.39 -9.74 -19.43
CA ASP A 276 16.84 -10.96 -20.05
C ASP A 276 15.33 -11.06 -19.80
N ILE A 277 14.88 -10.62 -18.62
CA ILE A 277 13.48 -10.59 -18.21
C ILE A 277 13.16 -9.23 -17.55
N THR A 278 12.09 -8.56 -17.99
CA THR A 278 11.56 -7.34 -17.34
C THR A 278 10.26 -7.65 -16.62
N LEU A 279 10.15 -7.23 -15.36
CA LEU A 279 8.94 -7.36 -14.54
C LEU A 279 8.18 -6.03 -14.41
N ALA A 280 6.86 -6.07 -14.39
CA ALA A 280 6.05 -4.89 -14.08
C ALA A 280 4.77 -5.26 -13.35
N ASP A 281 4.03 -4.23 -12.95
CA ASP A 281 2.62 -4.36 -12.64
C ASP A 281 1.82 -4.47 -13.93
N PHE A 282 0.91 -5.44 -14.00
CA PHE A 282 -0.06 -5.50 -15.08
C PHE A 282 -1.32 -4.72 -14.70
N TRP A 283 -1.46 -3.52 -15.28
CA TRP A 283 -2.61 -2.65 -15.06
C TRP A 283 -3.73 -2.96 -16.05
N GLY A 284 -4.99 -2.86 -15.60
CA GLY A 284 -6.15 -2.97 -16.48
C GLY A 284 -6.58 -4.41 -16.80
N VAL A 285 -6.22 -5.39 -15.97
CA VAL A 285 -6.65 -6.79 -16.15
C VAL A 285 -8.18 -6.92 -16.20
N GLU A 286 -8.92 -6.03 -15.53
CA GLU A 286 -10.38 -5.97 -15.59
C GLU A 286 -10.93 -5.83 -17.02
N ASN A 287 -10.13 -5.26 -17.94
CA ASN A 287 -10.48 -5.06 -19.34
C ASN A 287 -10.04 -6.24 -20.24
N VAL A 288 -9.20 -7.15 -19.72
CA VAL A 288 -8.67 -8.30 -20.46
C VAL A 288 -9.33 -9.59 -19.99
N LYS A 289 -9.36 -9.81 -18.67
CA LYS A 289 -9.90 -11.02 -18.03
C LYS A 289 -10.38 -10.72 -16.61
N LYS A 290 -11.60 -10.17 -16.51
CA LYS A 290 -12.23 -9.72 -15.25
C LYS A 290 -12.20 -10.76 -14.11
N THR A 291 -12.29 -12.05 -14.43
CA THR A 291 -12.26 -13.14 -13.44
C THR A 291 -10.92 -13.27 -12.70
N MET A 292 -9.83 -12.70 -13.23
CA MET A 292 -8.52 -12.70 -12.59
C MET A 292 -8.27 -11.47 -11.72
N ASP A 293 -9.19 -10.49 -11.69
CA ASP A 293 -9.04 -9.30 -10.86
C ASP A 293 -9.42 -9.56 -9.40
N LYS A 294 -8.46 -10.06 -8.62
CA LYS A 294 -8.60 -10.26 -7.18
C LYS A 294 -8.26 -9.01 -6.35
N ASN A 295 -7.94 -7.89 -7.00
CA ASN A 295 -7.34 -6.71 -6.36
C ASN A 295 -6.11 -7.05 -5.48
N LEU A 296 -5.33 -8.06 -5.92
CA LEU A 296 -4.06 -8.47 -5.33
C LEU A 296 -2.87 -8.19 -6.27
N GLY A 297 -3.12 -7.63 -7.46
CA GLY A 297 -2.09 -7.32 -8.46
C GLY A 297 -1.60 -8.55 -9.21
N LEU A 298 -1.46 -8.40 -10.53
CA LEU A 298 -0.83 -9.39 -11.41
C LEU A 298 0.46 -8.78 -11.95
N SER A 299 1.47 -9.61 -12.17
CA SER A 299 2.71 -9.16 -12.79
C SER A 299 2.63 -9.26 -14.30
N LEU A 300 3.11 -8.23 -14.98
CA LEU A 300 3.56 -8.32 -16.35
C LEU A 300 4.98 -8.91 -16.36
N VAL A 301 5.23 -9.83 -17.27
CA VAL A 301 6.56 -10.37 -17.57
C VAL A 301 6.86 -10.13 -19.04
N MET A 302 7.96 -9.47 -19.33
CA MET A 302 8.49 -9.32 -20.68
C MET A 302 9.77 -10.15 -20.78
N VAL A 303 9.76 -11.16 -21.63
CA VAL A 303 10.93 -11.96 -21.94
C VAL A 303 11.65 -11.30 -23.11
N ASN A 304 12.90 -10.88 -22.90
CA ASN A 304 13.63 -10.05 -23.84
C ASN A 304 14.78 -10.77 -24.53
N SER A 305 15.23 -11.93 -24.02
CA SER A 305 16.27 -12.74 -24.63
C SER A 305 15.89 -14.22 -24.74
N GLN A 306 16.57 -14.97 -25.61
CA GLN A 306 16.37 -16.41 -25.72
C GLN A 306 16.74 -17.13 -24.41
N LYS A 307 17.83 -16.69 -23.77
CA LYS A 307 18.21 -17.15 -22.42
C LYS A 307 17.13 -16.87 -21.39
N GLY A 308 16.54 -15.67 -21.42
CA GLY A 308 15.40 -15.30 -20.60
C GLY A 308 14.18 -16.18 -20.83
N ALA A 309 13.91 -16.56 -22.09
CA ALA A 309 12.80 -17.44 -22.47
C ALA A 309 12.97 -18.84 -21.88
N SER A 310 14.16 -19.43 -22.06
CA SER A 310 14.50 -20.75 -21.51
C SER A 310 14.43 -20.77 -19.98
N PHE A 311 14.84 -19.68 -19.32
CA PHE A 311 14.74 -19.58 -17.86
C PHE A 311 13.30 -19.37 -17.38
N PHE A 312 12.52 -18.51 -18.04
CA PHE A 312 11.13 -18.25 -17.70
C PHE A 312 10.24 -19.49 -17.86
N GLU A 313 10.49 -20.34 -18.85
CA GLU A 313 9.76 -21.59 -19.05
C GLU A 313 9.83 -22.49 -17.79
N LYS A 314 11.02 -22.58 -17.17
CA LYS A 314 11.21 -23.33 -15.91
C LYS A 314 10.39 -22.73 -14.76
N ALA A 315 10.17 -21.41 -14.76
CA ALA A 315 9.39 -20.73 -13.72
C ALA A 315 7.88 -20.97 -13.84
N LYS A 316 7.37 -21.36 -15.03
CA LYS A 316 5.93 -21.63 -15.26
C LYS A 316 5.34 -22.67 -14.30
N ILE A 317 6.16 -23.60 -13.78
CA ILE A 317 5.69 -24.58 -12.78
C ILE A 317 5.14 -23.91 -11.50
N ARG A 318 5.65 -22.72 -11.14
CA ARG A 318 5.28 -21.97 -9.92
C ARG A 318 4.21 -20.90 -10.13
N ILE A 319 3.81 -20.63 -11.36
CA ILE A 319 2.93 -19.50 -11.69
C ILE A 319 1.73 -19.93 -12.53
N ASN A 320 0.65 -19.17 -12.42
CA ASN A 320 -0.43 -19.17 -13.38
C ASN A 320 -0.13 -18.05 -14.38
N ALA A 321 0.10 -18.39 -15.65
CA ALA A 321 0.51 -17.42 -16.67
C ALA A 321 -0.28 -17.59 -17.97
N PHE A 322 -0.51 -16.49 -18.67
CA PHE A 322 -1.04 -16.46 -20.03
C PHE A 322 -0.36 -15.37 -20.85
N GLN A 323 -0.20 -15.60 -22.15
CA GLN A 323 0.46 -14.66 -23.04
C GLN A 323 -0.48 -13.50 -23.40
N VAL A 324 0.08 -12.31 -23.60
CA VAL A 324 -0.63 -11.12 -24.09
C VAL A 324 0.14 -10.46 -25.23
N PRO A 325 -0.54 -9.78 -26.17
CA PRO A 325 0.13 -9.02 -27.23
C PRO A 325 0.97 -7.87 -26.64
N PHE A 326 2.12 -7.60 -27.26
CA PHE A 326 3.06 -6.58 -26.79
C PHE A 326 2.42 -5.19 -26.70
N GLU A 327 1.55 -4.84 -27.64
CA GLU A 327 0.89 -3.52 -27.75
C GLU A 327 -0.04 -3.24 -26.55
N THR A 328 -0.48 -4.28 -25.85
CA THR A 328 -1.36 -4.15 -24.69
C THR A 328 -0.63 -3.62 -23.46
N ILE A 329 0.70 -3.79 -23.39
CA ILE A 329 1.46 -3.55 -22.15
C ILE A 329 1.76 -2.06 -21.96
N GLU A 330 1.90 -1.30 -23.03
CA GLU A 330 2.31 0.11 -22.98
C GLU A 330 1.24 1.02 -22.39
N LYS A 331 -0.04 0.73 -22.69
CA LYS A 331 -1.18 1.50 -22.18
C LYS A 331 -1.21 1.55 -20.65
N GLY A 332 -0.85 0.44 -20.00
CA GLY A 332 -0.78 0.33 -18.54
C GLY A 332 0.55 0.78 -17.94
N ASN A 333 1.64 0.77 -18.71
CA ASN A 333 3.00 0.96 -18.23
C ASN A 333 3.73 2.08 -18.98
N LEU A 334 3.19 3.31 -18.95
CA LEU A 334 3.81 4.49 -19.56
C LEU A 334 5.28 4.71 -19.17
N ALA A 335 5.68 4.25 -17.98
CA ALA A 335 7.05 4.31 -17.52
C ALA A 335 8.02 3.39 -18.30
N LEU A 336 7.54 2.57 -19.23
CA LEU A 336 8.39 1.85 -20.19
C LEU A 336 9.05 2.83 -21.16
N THR A 337 8.28 3.73 -21.75
CA THR A 337 8.72 4.61 -22.85
C THR A 337 8.87 6.06 -22.44
N LYS A 338 8.16 6.52 -21.41
CA LYS A 338 8.17 7.90 -20.94
C LYS A 338 9.03 8.09 -19.69
N SER A 339 9.87 9.11 -19.70
CA SER A 339 10.55 9.62 -18.51
C SER A 339 9.60 10.38 -17.58
N LEU A 340 10.06 10.67 -16.36
CA LEU A 340 9.28 11.51 -15.46
C LEU A 340 9.13 12.92 -16.01
N ASP A 341 7.96 13.51 -15.83
CA ASP A 341 7.78 14.94 -16.06
C ASP A 341 8.67 15.74 -15.09
N LYS A 342 9.12 16.93 -15.51
CA LYS A 342 9.90 17.83 -14.66
C LYS A 342 9.13 18.20 -13.38
N PRO A 343 9.84 18.51 -12.27
CA PRO A 343 9.20 18.91 -11.01
C PRO A 343 8.14 20.00 -11.20
N LYS A 344 6.96 19.81 -10.63
CA LYS A 344 5.88 20.82 -10.67
C LYS A 344 6.07 21.96 -9.67
N VAL A 345 7.00 21.81 -8.75
CA VAL A 345 7.37 22.83 -7.76
C VAL A 345 8.87 23.09 -7.84
N ASN A 346 9.30 24.26 -7.36
CA ASN A 346 10.72 24.61 -7.36
C ASN A 346 11.53 23.63 -6.48
N ARG A 347 12.36 22.82 -7.14
CA ARG A 347 13.13 21.75 -6.49
C ARG A 347 14.18 22.27 -5.51
N GLU A 348 14.92 23.30 -5.89
CA GLU A 348 15.98 23.87 -5.04
C GLU A 348 15.39 24.41 -3.74
N ARG A 349 14.30 25.17 -3.84
CA ARG A 349 13.58 25.69 -2.67
C ARG A 349 12.99 24.56 -1.82
N PHE A 350 12.43 23.52 -2.45
CA PHE A 350 11.92 22.35 -1.74
C PHE A 350 12.98 21.70 -0.84
N PHE A 351 14.21 21.50 -1.35
CA PHE A 351 15.28 20.86 -0.58
C PHE A 351 15.93 21.79 0.45
N LYS A 352 16.01 23.10 0.18
CA LYS A 352 16.40 24.12 1.18
C LYS A 352 15.43 24.19 2.35
N ASP A 353 14.13 24.13 2.07
CA ASP A 353 13.11 24.11 3.11
C ASP A 353 13.13 22.78 3.89
N LEU A 354 13.40 21.65 3.22
CA LEU A 354 13.49 20.32 3.85
C LEU A 354 14.59 20.24 4.92
N ASP A 355 15.65 21.05 4.82
CA ASP A 355 16.69 21.15 5.85
C ASP A 355 16.13 21.71 7.18
N ASN A 356 15.19 22.64 7.09
CA ASN A 356 14.71 23.41 8.24
C ASN A 356 13.28 23.03 8.68
N MET A 357 12.59 22.18 7.93
CA MET A 357 11.20 21.79 8.17
C MET A 357 11.06 20.27 8.39
N THR A 358 9.99 19.89 9.09
CA THR A 358 9.53 18.49 9.15
C THR A 358 8.91 18.09 7.81
N PHE A 359 8.83 16.78 7.53
CA PHE A 359 8.19 16.33 6.29
C PHE A 359 6.69 16.67 6.26
N THR A 360 6.00 16.70 7.40
CA THR A 360 4.59 17.11 7.49
C THR A 360 4.41 18.55 6.98
N GLN A 361 5.23 19.48 7.46
CA GLN A 361 5.17 20.88 7.01
C GLN A 361 5.55 21.02 5.53
N ILE A 362 6.53 20.24 5.05
CA ILE A 362 6.88 20.19 3.62
C ILE A 362 5.72 19.69 2.78
N ALA A 363 5.02 18.66 3.23
CA ALA A 363 3.86 18.12 2.55
C ALA A 363 2.73 19.15 2.43
N ASP A 364 2.43 19.87 3.52
CA ASP A 364 1.41 20.92 3.50
C ASP A 364 1.77 22.02 2.49
N LYS A 365 3.04 22.44 2.50
CA LYS A 365 3.52 23.55 1.66
C LYS A 365 3.66 23.20 0.18
N TYR A 366 4.09 22.00 -0.18
CA TYR A 366 4.49 21.65 -1.55
C TYR A 366 3.71 20.52 -2.20
N ILE A 367 3.04 19.68 -1.40
CA ILE A 367 2.35 18.47 -1.90
C ILE A 367 0.84 18.67 -1.86
N LEU A 368 0.30 19.17 -0.75
CA LEU A 368 -1.14 19.36 -0.55
C LEU A 368 -1.65 20.70 -1.08
N SER A 369 -0.79 21.71 -1.19
CA SER A 369 -1.11 23.09 -1.58
C SER A 369 -1.54 23.29 -3.04
N THR A 370 -1.87 22.23 -3.78
CA THR A 370 -2.34 22.40 -5.16
C THR A 370 -3.82 22.82 -5.14
N PRO A 371 -4.19 24.00 -5.69
CA PRO A 371 -5.59 24.39 -5.81
C PRO A 371 -6.33 23.34 -6.65
N MET A 372 -7.41 22.77 -6.12
CA MET A 372 -8.25 21.88 -6.92
C MET A 372 -8.85 22.67 -8.10
N SER A 373 -8.74 22.12 -9.31
CA SER A 373 -9.40 22.67 -10.50
C SER A 373 -10.90 22.89 -10.24
N LYS A 374 -11.46 24.02 -10.69
CA LYS A 374 -12.91 24.30 -10.63
C LYS A 374 -13.75 23.13 -11.18
N LYS A 375 -13.29 22.47 -12.26
CA LYS A 375 -13.94 21.28 -12.85
C LYS A 375 -13.97 20.10 -11.88
N PHE A 376 -12.89 19.89 -11.12
CA PHE A 376 -12.82 18.84 -10.11
C PHE A 376 -13.74 19.12 -8.93
N ILE A 377 -13.77 20.37 -8.46
CA ILE A 377 -14.65 20.84 -7.39
C ILE A 377 -16.12 20.61 -7.78
N ILE A 378 -16.53 21.07 -8.97
CA ILE A 378 -17.89 20.86 -9.48
C ILE A 378 -18.22 19.36 -9.55
N LYS A 379 -17.31 18.54 -10.10
CA LYS A 379 -17.51 17.08 -10.19
C LYS A 379 -17.65 16.44 -8.81
N LYS A 380 -16.91 16.91 -7.81
CA LYS A 380 -17.01 16.44 -6.41
C LYS A 380 -18.39 16.78 -5.84
N TYR A 381 -18.87 18.00 -6.00
CA TYR A 381 -20.20 18.41 -5.54
C TYR A 381 -21.34 17.67 -6.25
N ILE A 382 -21.27 17.49 -7.58
CA ILE A 382 -22.25 16.70 -8.33
C ILE A 382 -22.29 15.25 -7.82
N LYS A 383 -21.13 14.62 -7.62
CA LYS A 383 -21.05 13.27 -7.04
C LYS A 383 -21.67 13.21 -5.64
N TYR A 384 -21.43 14.23 -4.81
CA TYR A 384 -21.99 14.32 -3.47
C TYR A 384 -23.52 14.44 -3.49
N LEU A 385 -24.06 15.38 -4.29
CA LEU A 385 -25.51 15.52 -4.48
C LEU A 385 -26.15 14.22 -4.99
N PHE A 386 -25.47 13.54 -5.92
CA PHE A 386 -25.93 12.26 -6.43
C PHE A 386 -25.88 11.14 -5.38
N ALA A 387 -24.90 11.16 -4.47
CA ALA A 387 -24.82 10.24 -3.35
C ALA A 387 -25.96 10.46 -2.34
N VAL A 388 -26.31 11.71 -2.02
CA VAL A 388 -27.48 12.05 -1.19
C VAL A 388 -28.77 11.60 -1.89
N TRP A 389 -28.92 11.92 -3.18
CA TRP A 389 -30.11 11.57 -3.97
C TRP A 389 -30.32 10.06 -4.08
N ARG A 390 -29.25 9.28 -4.28
CA ARG A 390 -29.31 7.81 -4.28
C ARG A 390 -29.51 7.22 -2.88
N GLY A 391 -28.80 7.73 -1.88
CA GLY A 391 -28.84 7.23 -0.51
C GLY A 391 -30.24 7.37 0.12
N THR A 392 -30.94 8.47 -0.18
CA THR A 392 -32.33 8.72 0.25
C THR A 392 -33.37 7.90 -0.53
N ASN A 393 -32.96 7.08 -1.51
CA ASN A 393 -33.82 6.34 -2.43
C ASN A 393 -34.90 7.19 -3.13
N HIS A 394 -34.66 8.49 -3.32
CA HIS A 394 -35.64 9.44 -3.86
C HIS A 394 -36.92 9.58 -3.03
N SER A 395 -36.88 9.21 -1.74
CA SER A 395 -38.04 9.32 -0.86
C SER A 395 -38.14 10.74 -0.30
N PRO A 396 -39.28 11.44 -0.48
CA PRO A 396 -39.49 12.77 0.10
C PRO A 396 -39.30 12.79 1.62
N LYS A 397 -39.76 11.75 2.33
CA LYS A 397 -39.57 11.60 3.79
C LYS A 397 -38.09 11.47 4.16
N ALA A 398 -37.31 10.72 3.39
CA ALA A 398 -35.88 10.56 3.63
C ALA A 398 -35.10 11.85 3.35
N ILE A 399 -35.47 12.59 2.29
CA ILE A 399 -34.90 13.90 1.98
C ILE A 399 -35.21 14.92 3.09
N TYR A 400 -36.45 14.94 3.59
CA TYR A 400 -36.81 15.77 4.74
C TYR A 400 -35.96 15.41 5.98
N GLN A 401 -35.82 14.11 6.29
CA GLN A 401 -34.96 13.67 7.39
C GLN A 401 -33.50 14.06 7.20
N PHE A 402 -32.98 14.01 5.97
CA PHE A 402 -31.63 14.49 5.66
C PHE A 402 -31.46 15.95 6.07
N PHE A 403 -32.38 16.85 5.71
CA PHE A 403 -32.28 18.26 6.14
C PHE A 403 -32.59 18.46 7.63
N LYS A 404 -33.47 17.64 8.22
CA LYS A 404 -33.79 17.70 9.65
C LYS A 404 -32.59 17.37 10.54
N TYR A 405 -31.80 16.37 10.15
CA TYR A 405 -30.69 15.85 10.96
C TYR A 405 -29.31 16.28 10.49
N ASN A 406 -29.21 17.16 9.49
CA ASN A 406 -27.95 17.74 9.05
C ASN A 406 -28.07 19.26 8.91
N THR A 407 -27.24 19.97 9.65
CA THR A 407 -27.11 21.43 9.54
C THR A 407 -26.48 21.81 8.19
N PHE A 408 -26.70 23.06 7.77
CA PHE A 408 -26.09 23.59 6.56
C PHE A 408 -24.56 23.47 6.56
N ASN A 409 -23.92 23.75 7.71
CA ASN A 409 -22.49 23.65 7.88
C ASN A 409 -21.98 22.20 7.73
N GLU A 410 -22.70 21.23 8.30
CA GLU A 410 -22.42 19.80 8.14
C GLU A 410 -22.52 19.36 6.69
N ILE A 411 -23.53 19.83 5.96
CA ILE A 411 -23.75 19.51 4.54
C ILE A 411 -22.60 20.02 3.67
N ILE A 412 -22.13 21.25 3.90
CA ILE A 412 -21.01 21.85 3.16
C ILE A 412 -19.71 21.07 3.39
N HIS A 413 -19.43 20.72 4.64
CA HIS A 413 -18.19 20.05 5.02
C HIS A 413 -18.22 18.53 4.78
N GLY A 414 -19.37 17.98 4.35
CA GLY A 414 -19.54 16.55 4.08
C GLY A 414 -19.59 15.69 5.34
N ASN A 415 -19.99 16.27 6.48
CA ASN A 415 -20.17 15.60 7.77
C ASN A 415 -21.64 15.27 7.96
N VAL A 416 -22.19 14.34 7.17
CA VAL A 416 -23.63 14.12 7.07
C VAL A 416 -24.07 12.70 7.36
N LEU A 417 -25.27 12.57 7.90
CA LEU A 417 -26.04 11.33 7.97
C LEU A 417 -27.05 11.30 6.81
N ILE A 418 -26.94 10.32 5.93
CA ILE A 418 -27.85 10.11 4.80
C ILE A 418 -28.83 8.97 5.15
N PRO A 419 -30.07 9.29 5.56
CA PRO A 419 -31.08 8.29 5.81
C PRO A 419 -31.69 7.78 4.51
N ALA A 420 -31.89 6.47 4.42
CA ALA A 420 -32.67 5.85 3.37
C ALA A 420 -34.18 5.97 3.62
N SER A 421 -34.97 5.44 2.68
CA SER A 421 -36.41 5.29 2.88
C SER A 421 -36.72 4.28 4.01
N HIS A 422 -37.82 4.47 4.75
CA HIS A 422 -38.22 3.60 5.89
C HIS A 422 -37.24 3.59 7.07
N VAL A 423 -36.54 4.70 7.29
CA VAL A 423 -35.80 4.95 8.53
C VAL A 423 -36.67 5.78 9.47
N VAL A 424 -36.72 5.38 10.73
CA VAL A 424 -37.32 6.11 11.85
C VAL A 424 -36.20 6.54 12.78
N ILE A 425 -36.05 7.84 12.99
CA ILE A 425 -35.08 8.43 13.92
C ILE A 425 -35.86 9.19 14.99
N GLN A 426 -35.75 8.73 16.23
CA GLN A 426 -36.23 9.40 17.44
C GLN A 426 -35.02 9.94 18.20
N LEU A 427 -35.02 11.25 18.42
CA LEU A 427 -33.96 11.97 19.13
C LEU A 427 -34.59 12.77 20.26
N GLU A 428 -34.32 12.37 21.50
CA GLU A 428 -34.86 13.03 22.68
C GLU A 428 -34.04 14.26 23.10
N LYS A 429 -34.55 15.00 24.08
CA LYS A 429 -33.95 16.26 24.54
C LYS A 429 -32.50 16.03 24.98
N GLY A 430 -31.56 16.74 24.36
CA GLY A 430 -30.14 16.67 24.70
C GLY A 430 -29.38 15.51 24.03
N GLY A 431 -30.08 14.58 23.36
CA GLY A 431 -29.46 13.56 22.54
C GLY A 431 -28.73 14.17 21.33
N LYS A 432 -27.62 13.55 20.90
CA LYS A 432 -26.76 14.09 19.84
C LYS A 432 -26.34 13.02 18.83
N ILE A 433 -26.26 13.44 17.55
CA ILE A 433 -25.63 12.67 16.48
C ILE A 433 -24.44 13.50 15.96
N ILE A 434 -23.23 13.02 16.21
CA ILE A 434 -21.98 13.65 15.76
C ILE A 434 -21.49 12.90 14.52
N LYS A 435 -21.28 13.61 13.41
CA LYS A 435 -20.81 13.00 12.15
C LYS A 435 -19.41 13.51 11.79
N LYS A 436 -18.53 12.59 11.42
CA LYS A 436 -17.16 12.86 10.96
C LYS A 436 -17.01 12.28 9.55
N GLY A 437 -17.59 12.95 8.56
CA GLY A 437 -17.71 12.47 7.17
C GLY A 437 -19.12 11.98 6.82
N ILE A 438 -19.25 11.36 5.65
CA ILE A 438 -20.53 10.87 5.11
C ILE A 438 -20.85 9.51 5.72
N SER A 439 -22.01 9.36 6.34
CA SER A 439 -22.53 8.10 6.88
C SER A 439 -23.92 7.80 6.31
N TYR A 440 -24.27 6.51 6.22
CA TYR A 440 -25.53 6.04 5.68
C TYR A 440 -26.27 5.19 6.72
N ILE A 441 -27.59 5.36 6.79
CA ILE A 441 -28.47 4.55 7.63
C ILE A 441 -29.67 4.04 6.85
N GLY A 442 -29.99 2.77 7.01
CA GLY A 442 -31.09 2.09 6.33
C GLY A 442 -30.80 1.72 4.87
N THR A 443 -29.53 1.67 4.45
CA THR A 443 -29.14 1.39 3.06
C THR A 443 -29.74 0.07 2.59
N LYS A 444 -30.51 0.10 1.49
CA LYS A 444 -31.27 -1.07 1.01
C LYS A 444 -30.54 -1.86 -0.06
N ARG A 445 -30.56 -3.19 0.07
CA ARG A 445 -30.21 -4.11 -1.02
C ARG A 445 -31.34 -4.25 -2.04
N TYR A 446 -32.58 -4.30 -1.56
CA TYR A 446 -33.78 -4.33 -2.40
C TYR A 446 -34.46 -2.96 -2.40
N ARG A 447 -34.47 -2.29 -3.57
CA ARG A 447 -34.96 -0.91 -3.71
C ARG A 447 -36.40 -0.70 -3.18
N LYS A 448 -37.27 -1.69 -3.32
CA LYS A 448 -38.68 -1.64 -2.89
C LYS A 448 -38.94 -2.19 -1.48
N SER A 449 -37.91 -2.62 -0.74
CA SER A 449 -38.10 -3.15 0.61
C SER A 449 -38.70 -2.09 1.53
N LYS A 450 -39.65 -2.49 2.36
CA LYS A 450 -40.29 -1.65 3.38
C LYS A 450 -39.83 -1.97 4.80
N LEU A 451 -38.86 -2.87 4.96
CA LEU A 451 -38.33 -3.23 6.27
C LEU A 451 -37.77 -1.98 6.95
N GLU A 452 -38.27 -1.71 8.14
CA GLU A 452 -37.98 -0.50 8.90
C GLU A 452 -36.59 -0.57 9.52
N THR A 453 -35.92 0.58 9.63
CA THR A 453 -34.70 0.76 10.41
C THR A 453 -35.00 1.77 11.50
N ARG A 454 -34.72 1.42 12.76
CA ARG A 454 -35.06 2.24 13.93
C ARG A 454 -33.78 2.72 14.60
N LEU A 455 -33.77 4.01 14.92
CA LEU A 455 -32.71 4.66 15.69
C LEU A 455 -33.38 5.49 16.79
N LEU A 456 -33.17 5.08 18.04
CA LEU A 456 -33.56 5.81 19.23
C LEU A 456 -32.30 6.34 19.92
N ILE A 457 -32.29 7.63 20.23
CA ILE A 457 -31.29 8.27 21.08
C ILE A 457 -32.04 9.00 22.19
N GLU A 458 -31.93 8.47 23.40
CA GLU A 458 -32.58 8.98 24.60
C GLU A 458 -31.87 10.24 25.13
N LYS A 459 -32.43 10.81 26.19
CA LYS A 459 -31.93 12.04 26.82
C LYS A 459 -30.44 11.96 27.14
N GLY A 460 -29.65 12.88 26.57
CA GLY A 460 -28.20 12.98 26.80
C GLY A 460 -27.36 11.95 26.05
N GLY A 461 -27.98 10.95 25.41
CA GLY A 461 -27.27 9.92 24.62
C GLY A 461 -26.53 10.50 23.42
N VAL A 462 -25.40 9.89 23.05
CA VAL A 462 -24.53 10.36 21.97
C VAL A 462 -24.22 9.24 20.99
N LEU A 463 -24.58 9.45 19.73
CA LEU A 463 -24.13 8.63 18.59
C LEU A 463 -23.01 9.36 17.84
N GLU A 464 -21.83 8.75 17.75
CA GLU A 464 -20.74 9.22 16.90
C GLU A 464 -20.58 8.33 15.67
N LEU A 465 -20.57 8.95 14.50
CA LEU A 465 -20.42 8.28 13.21
C LEU A 465 -19.15 8.76 12.50
N GLY A 466 -18.19 7.86 12.37
CA GLY A 466 -16.99 8.04 11.55
C GLY A 466 -17.29 8.00 10.05
N PRO A 467 -16.30 8.31 9.20
CA PRO A 467 -16.51 8.47 7.77
C PRO A 467 -16.86 7.13 7.12
N ASN A 468 -17.73 7.12 6.13
CA ASN A 468 -18.16 5.93 5.40
C ASN A 468 -18.79 4.83 6.30
N THR A 469 -19.38 5.19 7.44
CA THR A 469 -20.19 4.24 8.21
C THR A 469 -21.46 3.90 7.44
N ASN A 470 -21.77 2.62 7.25
CA ASN A 470 -22.95 2.17 6.51
C ASN A 470 -23.78 1.15 7.30
N ILE A 471 -24.87 1.62 7.90
CA ILE A 471 -25.83 0.78 8.60
C ILE A 471 -26.93 0.38 7.62
N MET A 472 -27.03 -0.91 7.30
CA MET A 472 -28.03 -1.39 6.34
C MET A 472 -29.43 -1.49 6.96
N TYR A 473 -30.43 -1.57 6.09
CA TYR A 473 -31.85 -1.67 6.43
C TYR A 473 -32.19 -2.80 7.41
N GLY A 474 -33.23 -2.62 8.23
CA GLY A 474 -33.64 -3.60 9.24
C GLY A 474 -32.92 -3.48 10.58
N ALA A 475 -32.00 -2.51 10.73
CA ALA A 475 -31.28 -2.34 11.97
C ALA A 475 -32.16 -1.72 13.08
N ASP A 476 -31.83 -2.05 14.32
CA ASP A 476 -32.49 -1.60 15.53
C ASP A 476 -31.45 -1.09 16.51
N ILE A 477 -31.34 0.23 16.65
CA ILE A 477 -30.26 0.87 17.40
C ILE A 477 -30.85 1.76 18.48
N GLU A 478 -30.46 1.50 19.72
CA GLU A 478 -30.89 2.23 20.90
C GLU A 478 -29.66 2.75 21.64
N VAL A 479 -29.62 4.06 21.88
CA VAL A 479 -28.62 4.73 22.72
C VAL A 479 -29.34 5.31 23.91
N PHE A 480 -29.14 4.69 25.07
CA PHE A 480 -29.86 5.05 26.30
C PHE A 480 -29.36 6.37 26.91
N HIS A 481 -30.04 6.77 27.99
CA HIS A 481 -29.73 7.94 28.79
C HIS A 481 -28.23 8.08 29.07
N ASP A 482 -27.65 9.21 28.64
CA ASP A 482 -26.22 9.56 28.80
C ASP A 482 -25.21 8.51 28.26
N ALA A 483 -25.66 7.53 27.47
CA ALA A 483 -24.80 6.50 26.87
C ALA A 483 -24.09 7.00 25.61
N ARG A 484 -23.00 6.33 25.22
CA ARG A 484 -22.20 6.72 24.05
C ARG A 484 -21.91 5.57 23.10
N LEU A 485 -22.53 5.61 21.92
CA LEU A 485 -22.29 4.67 20.82
C LEU A 485 -21.36 5.31 19.78
N ILE A 486 -20.26 4.64 19.47
CA ILE A 486 -19.20 5.17 18.60
C ILE A 486 -18.91 4.19 17.46
N TYR A 487 -19.10 4.63 16.22
CA TYR A 487 -18.56 3.99 15.02
C TYR A 487 -17.34 4.78 14.54
N LYS A 488 -16.16 4.16 14.46
CA LYS A 488 -14.94 4.84 13.98
C LYS A 488 -14.89 5.04 12.46
N GLY A 489 -15.79 4.42 11.70
CA GLY A 489 -15.94 4.58 10.25
C GLY A 489 -15.37 3.44 9.41
N GLU A 490 -15.51 3.56 8.08
CA GLU A 490 -15.09 2.62 7.05
C GLU A 490 -15.64 1.18 7.21
N GLY A 491 -16.66 1.02 8.05
CA GLY A 491 -17.33 -0.24 8.36
C GLY A 491 -18.84 -0.08 8.39
N GLY A 492 -19.54 -1.11 8.85
CA GLY A 492 -20.98 -1.09 8.83
C GLY A 492 -21.63 -2.42 9.11
N SER A 493 -22.92 -2.48 8.89
CA SER A 493 -23.72 -3.68 9.11
C SER A 493 -24.42 -4.15 7.86
N ASN A 494 -24.72 -5.45 7.83
CA ASN A 494 -25.72 -6.01 6.93
C ASN A 494 -27.14 -5.78 7.51
N ILE A 495 -28.12 -6.46 6.93
CA ILE A 495 -29.52 -6.43 7.37
C ILE A 495 -29.68 -6.91 8.82
N GLY A 496 -30.53 -6.23 9.59
CA GLY A 496 -31.02 -6.74 10.88
C GLY A 496 -30.10 -6.55 12.08
N ALA A 497 -29.08 -5.69 12.02
CA ALA A 497 -28.19 -5.49 13.15
C ALA A 497 -28.92 -4.83 14.33
N THR A 498 -28.72 -5.36 15.54
CA THR A 498 -29.31 -4.83 16.77
C THR A 498 -28.20 -4.35 17.69
N VAL A 499 -28.24 -3.08 18.09
CA VAL A 499 -27.23 -2.47 18.98
C VAL A 499 -27.94 -1.75 20.12
N ILE A 500 -27.78 -2.27 21.33
CA ILE A 500 -28.40 -1.72 22.55
C ILE A 500 -27.28 -1.16 23.44
N CYS A 501 -27.14 0.17 23.46
CA CYS A 501 -26.06 0.88 24.13
C CYS A 501 -26.58 1.58 25.41
N GLY A 502 -26.28 0.98 26.56
CA GLY A 502 -26.64 1.45 27.90
C GLY A 502 -25.55 2.25 28.61
N GLU A 503 -24.27 2.11 28.22
CA GLU A 503 -23.16 2.89 28.77
C GLU A 503 -22.21 3.36 27.67
N LYS A 504 -21.51 2.42 27.03
CA LYS A 504 -20.55 2.72 25.97
C LYS A 504 -20.33 1.50 25.08
N ILE A 505 -20.58 1.67 23.78
CA ILE A 505 -20.17 0.72 22.73
C ILE A 505 -19.26 1.45 21.75
N GLU A 506 -18.07 0.90 21.53
CA GLU A 506 -17.09 1.44 20.57
C GLU A 506 -16.77 0.40 19.50
N ILE A 507 -17.04 0.73 18.23
CA ILE A 507 -16.82 -0.12 17.06
C ILE A 507 -15.69 0.46 16.23
N GLY A 508 -14.60 -0.31 16.14
CA GLY A 508 -13.35 0.04 15.47
C GLY A 508 -13.51 0.23 13.97
N LYS A 509 -12.53 0.92 13.39
CA LYS A 509 -12.52 1.30 11.98
C LYS A 509 -12.50 0.06 11.09
N GLY A 510 -13.30 0.02 10.03
CA GLY A 510 -13.31 -1.10 9.09
C GLY A 510 -13.97 -2.38 9.62
N THR A 511 -14.64 -2.33 10.76
CA THR A 511 -15.40 -3.48 11.31
C THR A 511 -16.62 -3.78 10.44
N MET A 512 -16.79 -5.05 10.09
CA MET A 512 -17.91 -5.51 9.25
C MET A 512 -18.83 -6.40 10.06
N MET A 513 -20.12 -6.07 10.08
CA MET A 513 -21.16 -6.88 10.71
C MET A 513 -21.98 -7.61 9.66
N GLY A 514 -22.13 -8.92 9.84
CA GLY A 514 -23.00 -9.78 9.07
C GLY A 514 -24.48 -9.50 9.35
N ARG A 515 -25.33 -10.42 8.94
CA ARG A 515 -26.78 -10.29 9.18
C ARG A 515 -27.10 -10.55 10.64
N ASN A 516 -28.09 -9.85 11.19
CA ASN A 516 -28.68 -10.15 12.50
C ASN A 516 -27.66 -10.21 13.65
N VAL A 517 -26.59 -9.40 13.58
CA VAL A 517 -25.61 -9.30 14.67
C VAL A 517 -26.22 -8.51 15.83
N LEU A 518 -26.12 -9.05 17.05
CA LEU A 518 -26.53 -8.40 18.29
C LEU A 518 -25.31 -7.90 19.07
N ILE A 519 -25.30 -6.63 19.45
CA ILE A 519 -24.30 -6.07 20.37
C ILE A 519 -25.05 -5.40 21.52
N ARG A 520 -24.72 -5.77 22.75
CA ARG A 520 -25.27 -5.12 23.95
C ARG A 520 -24.23 -4.98 25.04
N ASP A 521 -24.19 -3.82 25.67
CA ASP A 521 -23.32 -3.50 26.81
C ASP A 521 -24.10 -3.46 28.14
N ASN A 522 -25.37 -3.85 28.13
CA ASN A 522 -26.25 -3.83 29.29
C ASN A 522 -27.15 -5.07 29.34
N ASN A 523 -27.76 -5.35 30.50
CA ASN A 523 -28.72 -6.44 30.70
C ASN A 523 -30.20 -5.99 30.72
N GLY A 524 -30.52 -4.75 30.29
CA GLY A 524 -31.86 -4.16 30.42
C GLY A 524 -32.18 -3.72 31.85
N ASP A 525 -33.34 -3.10 32.10
CA ASP A 525 -33.70 -2.52 33.41
C ASP A 525 -34.16 -3.56 34.47
N HIS A 526 -33.58 -4.74 34.43
CA HIS A 526 -33.90 -5.80 35.37
C HIS A 526 -33.09 -5.64 36.67
N TYR A 527 -33.80 -5.64 37.79
CA TYR A 527 -33.17 -5.61 39.12
C TYR A 527 -32.56 -6.98 39.44
N ILE A 528 -31.24 -7.03 39.60
CA ILE A 528 -30.52 -8.22 40.05
C ILE A 528 -29.93 -7.93 41.43
N ASN A 529 -30.48 -8.60 42.45
CA ASN A 529 -30.02 -8.46 43.83
C ASN A 529 -28.72 -9.24 44.07
N ARG A 530 -27.59 -8.68 43.64
CA ARG A 530 -26.25 -9.23 43.87
C ARG A 530 -25.25 -8.10 44.13
N THR A 531 -24.51 -8.19 45.23
CA THR A 531 -23.48 -7.21 45.60
C THR A 531 -22.48 -7.00 44.46
N GLY A 532 -22.27 -5.75 44.07
CA GLY A 532 -21.34 -5.36 43.00
C GLY A 532 -21.83 -5.63 41.57
N TYR A 533 -23.07 -6.10 41.39
CA TYR A 533 -23.66 -6.23 40.06
C TYR A 533 -23.77 -4.86 39.38
N LYS A 534 -23.18 -4.75 38.20
CA LYS A 534 -23.36 -3.61 37.31
C LYS A 534 -24.24 -4.04 36.15
N ASN A 535 -25.27 -3.25 35.90
CA ASN A 535 -26.19 -3.52 34.79
C ASN A 535 -25.54 -3.28 33.43
N THR A 536 -24.52 -2.41 33.40
CA THR A 536 -23.77 -2.04 32.21
C THR A 536 -22.29 -2.38 32.36
N ARG A 537 -21.66 -2.77 31.25
CA ARG A 537 -20.20 -2.85 31.10
C ARG A 537 -19.85 -2.56 29.63
N PRO A 538 -18.93 -1.61 29.35
CA PRO A 538 -18.62 -1.21 27.99
C PRO A 538 -18.22 -2.37 27.07
N VAL A 539 -18.58 -2.26 25.79
CA VAL A 539 -18.12 -3.17 24.75
C VAL A 539 -17.20 -2.42 23.80
N VAL A 540 -16.03 -3.01 23.52
CA VAL A 540 -15.06 -2.45 22.58
C VAL A 540 -14.77 -3.49 21.51
N ILE A 541 -14.97 -3.12 20.25
CA ILE A 541 -14.67 -3.94 19.09
C ILE A 541 -13.52 -3.28 18.33
N GLY A 542 -12.43 -4.02 18.13
CA GLY A 542 -11.21 -3.56 17.47
C GLY A 542 -11.40 -3.24 15.99
N GLU A 543 -10.37 -2.66 15.38
CA GLU A 543 -10.37 -2.33 13.96
C GLU A 543 -10.39 -3.60 13.09
N LYS A 544 -11.10 -3.55 11.97
CA LYS A 544 -11.21 -4.67 11.01
C LYS A 544 -11.62 -5.99 11.66
N ALA A 545 -12.47 -5.95 12.69
CA ALA A 545 -13.12 -7.18 13.15
C ALA A 545 -14.22 -7.61 12.16
N TRP A 546 -14.43 -8.92 12.00
CA TRP A 546 -15.55 -9.47 11.23
C TRP A 546 -16.53 -10.16 12.18
N LEU A 547 -17.70 -9.56 12.36
CA LEU A 547 -18.79 -10.17 13.11
C LEU A 547 -19.68 -10.93 12.13
N CYS A 548 -19.57 -12.26 12.07
CA CYS A 548 -20.36 -13.07 11.15
C CYS A 548 -21.85 -13.10 11.52
N GLU A 549 -22.67 -13.65 10.62
CA GLU A 549 -24.12 -13.69 10.77
C GLU A 549 -24.58 -14.24 12.13
N GLY A 550 -25.48 -13.51 12.79
CA GLY A 550 -26.22 -13.96 13.97
C GLY A 550 -25.38 -14.05 15.24
N CYS A 551 -24.13 -13.58 15.26
CA CYS A 551 -23.35 -13.59 16.49
C CYS A 551 -23.90 -12.58 17.51
N THR A 552 -23.68 -12.88 18.79
CA THR A 552 -24.12 -12.06 19.92
C THR A 552 -22.92 -11.66 20.76
N ILE A 553 -22.73 -10.37 20.96
CA ILE A 553 -21.67 -9.79 21.78
C ILE A 553 -22.29 -9.25 23.07
N MET A 554 -21.87 -9.81 24.20
CA MET A 554 -22.37 -9.45 25.52
C MET A 554 -21.53 -8.37 26.21
N LEU A 555 -22.10 -7.77 27.25
CA LEU A 555 -21.50 -6.66 27.99
C LEU A 555 -20.12 -6.97 28.57
N GLY A 556 -19.22 -6.00 28.49
CA GLY A 556 -17.85 -6.10 29.02
C GLY A 556 -16.84 -6.77 28.09
N VAL A 557 -17.27 -7.21 26.90
CA VAL A 557 -16.38 -7.86 25.93
C VAL A 557 -15.52 -6.83 25.19
N ASN A 558 -14.22 -7.14 25.10
CA ASN A 558 -13.26 -6.49 24.23
C ASN A 558 -12.85 -7.46 23.12
N ILE A 559 -13.09 -7.10 21.87
CA ILE A 559 -12.66 -7.86 20.69
C ILE A 559 -11.43 -7.18 20.10
N GLY A 560 -10.34 -7.91 19.92
CA GLY A 560 -9.10 -7.39 19.33
C GLY A 560 -9.19 -7.08 17.84
N ASP A 561 -8.24 -6.29 17.35
CA ASP A 561 -8.14 -5.92 15.93
C ASP A 561 -8.02 -7.15 15.04
N GLY A 562 -8.67 -7.14 13.87
CA GLY A 562 -8.60 -8.23 12.89
C GLY A 562 -9.35 -9.51 13.26
N ALA A 563 -9.94 -9.61 14.46
CA ALA A 563 -10.59 -10.84 14.92
C ALA A 563 -11.87 -11.18 14.14
N ILE A 564 -12.14 -12.47 13.99
CA ILE A 564 -13.35 -13.01 13.34
C ILE A 564 -14.23 -13.67 14.39
N VAL A 565 -15.45 -13.16 14.56
CA VAL A 565 -16.50 -13.82 15.34
C VAL A 565 -17.33 -14.66 14.39
N GLY A 566 -17.28 -15.98 14.54
CA GLY A 566 -17.98 -16.94 13.71
C GLY A 566 -19.51 -16.81 13.78
N ALA A 567 -20.19 -17.38 12.79
CA ALA A 567 -21.64 -17.28 12.68
C ALA A 567 -22.33 -17.89 13.92
N LYS A 568 -23.35 -17.21 14.44
CA LYS A 568 -24.13 -17.59 15.63
C LYS A 568 -23.28 -17.79 16.90
N ALA A 569 -22.05 -17.28 16.95
CA ALA A 569 -21.22 -17.35 18.14
C ALA A 569 -21.79 -16.48 19.27
N PHE A 570 -21.73 -16.98 20.50
CA PHE A 570 -22.15 -16.26 21.71
C PHE A 570 -20.92 -15.83 22.51
N VAL A 571 -20.58 -14.54 22.42
CA VAL A 571 -19.33 -14.00 22.94
C VAL A 571 -19.57 -13.37 24.30
N THR A 572 -19.01 -14.00 25.33
CA THR A 572 -19.12 -13.60 26.74
C THR A 572 -17.77 -13.29 27.40
N SER A 573 -16.67 -13.42 26.66
CA SER A 573 -15.30 -13.16 27.12
C SER A 573 -14.51 -12.37 26.07
N ASN A 574 -13.40 -11.76 26.47
CA ASN A 574 -12.54 -10.98 25.58
C ASN A 574 -11.90 -11.86 24.50
N ILE A 575 -11.74 -11.32 23.30
CA ILE A 575 -11.18 -12.02 22.14
C ILE A 575 -9.84 -11.38 21.74
N PRO A 576 -8.73 -12.14 21.65
CA PRO A 576 -7.45 -11.60 21.22
C PRO A 576 -7.47 -11.12 19.75
N PRO A 577 -6.60 -10.16 19.38
CA PRO A 577 -6.45 -9.72 17.98
C PRO A 577 -6.07 -10.88 17.04
N ASN A 578 -6.49 -10.78 15.77
CA ASN A 578 -6.20 -11.75 14.69
C ASN A 578 -6.55 -13.21 15.02
N THR A 579 -7.55 -13.44 15.86
CA THR A 579 -8.06 -14.79 16.15
C THR A 579 -9.43 -15.01 15.52
N MET A 580 -9.79 -16.27 15.30
CA MET A 580 -11.16 -16.66 14.97
C MET A 580 -11.79 -17.35 16.17
N VAL A 581 -13.03 -16.96 16.51
CA VAL A 581 -13.81 -17.58 17.57
C VAL A 581 -15.12 -18.17 17.05
N SER A 582 -15.57 -19.27 17.64
CA SER A 582 -16.85 -19.90 17.28
C SER A 582 -17.46 -20.63 18.48
N GLY A 583 -18.77 -20.89 18.42
CA GLY A 583 -19.52 -21.65 19.42
C GLY A 583 -20.33 -20.81 20.41
N ASN A 584 -21.04 -21.50 21.32
CA ASN A 584 -21.87 -20.92 22.37
C ASN A 584 -21.63 -21.67 23.70
N PRO A 585 -20.87 -21.10 24.66
CA PRO A 585 -20.10 -19.86 24.54
C PRO A 585 -18.95 -20.00 23.53
N SER A 586 -18.54 -18.89 22.93
CA SER A 586 -17.49 -18.89 21.90
C SER A 586 -16.12 -19.24 22.48
N LYS A 587 -15.33 -20.01 21.73
CA LYS A 587 -13.91 -20.28 22.01
C LYS A 587 -13.05 -19.95 20.80
N VAL A 588 -11.77 -19.66 21.02
CA VAL A 588 -10.77 -19.53 19.95
C VAL A 588 -10.67 -20.87 19.22
N VAL A 589 -10.77 -20.82 17.89
CA VAL A 589 -10.67 -21.98 17.00
C VAL A 589 -9.53 -21.84 15.98
N ASP A 590 -8.99 -20.62 15.81
CA ASP A 590 -7.86 -20.34 14.94
C ASP A 590 -7.11 -19.08 15.40
N GLU A 591 -5.82 -19.01 15.09
CA GLU A 591 -4.90 -17.91 15.44
C GLU A 591 -4.19 -17.39 14.17
N ASP A 592 -3.60 -16.20 14.23
CA ASP A 592 -2.92 -15.55 13.09
C ASP A 592 -3.76 -15.39 11.82
N VAL A 593 -5.07 -15.20 11.99
CA VAL A 593 -6.02 -15.09 10.88
C VAL A 593 -5.96 -13.70 10.25
N LEU A 594 -5.88 -13.66 8.92
CA LEU A 594 -5.99 -12.45 8.12
C LEU A 594 -7.19 -12.56 7.18
N TRP A 595 -8.07 -11.56 7.21
CA TRP A 595 -9.25 -11.51 6.34
C TRP A 595 -9.41 -10.16 5.64
N LYS A 596 -10.18 -10.14 4.56
CA LYS A 596 -10.42 -8.95 3.74
C LYS A 596 -11.83 -8.99 3.13
N TYR A 597 -12.52 -7.85 3.11
CA TYR A 597 -13.81 -7.64 2.42
C TYR A 597 -13.68 -6.99 1.04
#